data_AF-A0A820SD10-F1
#
_entry.id   AF-A0A820SD10-F1
#
_cell.length_a   1.000
_cell.length_b   1.000
_cell.length_c   1.000
_cell.angle_alpha   90.00
_cell.angle_beta   90.00
_cell.angle_gamma   90.00
#
_symmetry.space_group_name_H-M   'P 1'
#
loop_
_entity.id
_entity.type
_entity.pdbx_description
1 polymer ?
#
loop_
_entity_poly.entity_id
_entity_poly.type
_entity_poly.pdbx_seq_one_letter_code
_entity_poly.pdbx_strand_id
1 'polypeptide(L)'
;NMNSEIQNRNKLLIEEQLSSSLVGIYLNNVLLLKNSFQQIEPLYKKIRQNFQERFEKLIESTNELIKTNEFDKIADSILQISKCIPTLNKHLNNVVEDKYKYVVQSLLQYLSNFQEKSELILAKPRLNESEINIVKNAVTVLG
;
A
#
# COMPACT_ATOMS: atom_id res chain seq x y z
N ASN A 1 35.08 10.61 -8.11
CA ASN A 1 33.99 10.34 -9.09
C ASN A 1 33.34 8.97 -8.95
N MET A 2 34.09 7.86 -8.89
CA MET A 2 33.47 6.52 -8.80
C MET A 2 32.74 6.25 -7.47
N ASN A 3 33.33 6.64 -6.33
CA ASN A 3 32.69 6.47 -5.01
C ASN A 3 31.41 7.30 -4.84
N SER A 4 31.37 8.52 -5.39
CA SER A 4 30.18 9.37 -5.39
C SER A 4 29.08 8.80 -6.28
N GLU A 5 29.42 8.20 -7.42
CA GLU A 5 28.46 7.50 -8.29
C GLU A 5 27.87 6.25 -7.62
N ILE A 6 28.70 5.46 -6.93
CA ILE A 6 28.26 4.30 -6.15
C ILE A 6 27.36 4.74 -5.00
N GLN A 7 27.71 5.80 -4.28
CA GLN A 7 26.87 6.36 -3.22
C GLN A 7 25.56 6.92 -3.76
N ASN A 8 25.56 7.58 -4.90
CA ASN A 8 24.34 8.13 -5.49
C ASN A 8 23.44 7.03 -6.09
N ARG A 9 24.02 5.99 -6.70
CA ARG A 9 23.28 4.79 -7.12
C ARG A 9 22.74 4.00 -5.95
N ASN A 10 23.52 3.84 -4.88
CA ASN A 10 23.04 3.24 -3.64
C ASN A 10 21.94 4.10 -3.05
N LYS A 11 22.07 5.42 -3.06
CA LYS A 11 21.05 6.35 -2.61
C LYS A 11 19.78 6.24 -3.47
N LEU A 12 19.85 6.08 -4.79
CA LEU A 12 18.69 5.87 -5.66
C LEU A 12 18.05 4.47 -5.50
N LEU A 13 18.88 3.44 -5.36
CA LEU A 13 18.47 2.05 -5.03
C LEU A 13 17.80 1.96 -3.67
N ILE A 14 18.30 2.75 -2.73
CA ILE A 14 17.72 2.94 -1.42
C ILE A 14 16.45 3.75 -1.65
N GLU A 15 16.49 5.01 -2.05
CA GLU A 15 15.39 5.98 -1.99
C GLU A 15 14.14 5.63 -2.81
N GLU A 16 14.19 5.02 -3.99
CA GLU A 16 12.99 5.09 -4.86
C GLU A 16 12.19 3.81 -5.12
N GLN A 17 12.74 2.60 -5.22
CA GLN A 17 11.88 1.47 -5.62
C GLN A 17 12.28 0.14 -4.98
N LEU A 18 11.64 -0.20 -3.86
CA LEU A 18 11.61 -1.57 -3.31
C LEU A 18 11.18 -2.62 -4.36
N SER A 19 10.39 -2.19 -5.34
CA SER A 19 9.93 -2.95 -6.49
C SER A 19 10.97 -3.09 -7.62
N SER A 20 12.11 -2.41 -7.54
CA SER A 20 13.14 -2.44 -8.59
C SER A 20 13.79 -3.81 -8.70
N SER A 21 14.01 -4.28 -9.93
CA SER A 21 14.77 -5.50 -10.20
C SER A 21 16.20 -5.43 -9.66
N LEU A 22 16.79 -4.23 -9.58
CA LEU A 22 18.13 -4.03 -9.05
C LEU A 22 18.21 -4.35 -7.54
N VAL A 23 17.13 -4.13 -6.78
CA VAL A 23 17.04 -4.54 -5.37
C VAL A 23 17.12 -6.07 -5.26
N GLY A 24 16.42 -6.78 -6.15
CA GLY A 24 16.48 -8.24 -6.20
C GLY A 24 17.87 -8.76 -6.56
N ILE A 25 18.53 -8.15 -7.53
CA ILE A 25 19.91 -8.49 -7.91
C ILE A 25 20.86 -8.24 -6.72
N TYR A 26 20.73 -7.10 -6.04
CA TYR A 26 21.53 -6.77 -4.87
C TYR A 26 21.36 -7.79 -3.75
N LEU A 27 20.12 -8.10 -3.36
CA LEU A 27 19.82 -9.07 -2.30
C LEU A 27 20.32 -10.47 -2.65
N ASN A 28 20.21 -10.89 -3.91
CA ASN A 28 20.78 -12.15 -4.39
C ASN A 28 22.31 -12.17 -4.29
N ASN A 29 22.98 -11.09 -4.69
CA ASN A 29 24.44 -11.02 -4.61
C ASN A 29 24.92 -11.10 -3.15
N VAL A 30 24.26 -10.39 -2.23
CA VAL A 30 24.60 -10.46 -0.81
C VAL A 30 24.34 -11.86 -0.24
N LEU A 31 23.26 -12.54 -0.66
CA LEU A 31 22.99 -13.92 -0.29
C LEU A 31 24.07 -14.89 -0.81
N LEU A 32 24.52 -14.74 -2.06
CA LEU A 32 25.61 -15.54 -2.62
C LEU A 32 26.93 -15.33 -1.85
N LEU A 33 27.24 -14.07 -1.51
CA LEU A 33 28.40 -13.74 -0.68
C LEU A 33 28.29 -14.35 0.72
N LYS A 34 27.11 -14.29 1.34
CA LYS A 34 26.80 -14.91 2.63
C LYS A 34 27.02 -16.42 2.61
N ASN A 35 26.60 -17.09 1.53
CA ASN A 35 26.76 -18.53 1.37
C ASN A 35 28.22 -18.92 1.14
N SER A 36 29.02 -18.04 0.52
CA SER A 36 30.45 -18.26 0.26
C SER A 36 31.32 -17.90 1.48
N PHE A 37 30.90 -16.92 2.27
CA PHE A 37 31.65 -16.37 3.39
C PHE A 37 30.74 -16.14 4.59
N GLN A 38 30.76 -17.06 5.56
CA GLN A 38 29.88 -16.99 6.75
C GLN A 38 30.02 -15.70 7.55
N GLN A 39 31.20 -15.06 7.54
CA GLN A 39 31.44 -13.76 8.16
C GLN A 39 30.56 -12.61 7.64
N ILE A 40 29.89 -12.80 6.49
CA ILE A 40 28.94 -11.85 5.91
C ILE A 40 27.52 -12.00 6.50
N GLU A 41 27.23 -13.06 7.27
CA GLU A 41 25.92 -13.28 7.90
C GLU A 41 25.36 -12.06 8.66
N PRO A 42 26.14 -11.34 9.51
CA PRO A 42 25.63 -10.18 10.22
C PRO A 42 25.23 -9.04 9.27
N LEU A 43 26.00 -8.84 8.20
CA LEU A 43 25.71 -7.84 7.18
C LEU A 43 24.44 -8.20 6.40
N TYR A 44 24.30 -9.46 5.99
CA TYR A 44 23.10 -9.94 5.30
C TYR A 44 21.84 -9.76 6.17
N LYS A 45 21.91 -10.10 7.46
CA LYS A 45 20.80 -9.87 8.41
C LYS A 45 20.42 -8.39 8.50
N LYS A 46 21.40 -7.50 8.65
CA LYS A 46 21.17 -6.04 8.69
C LYS A 46 20.52 -5.52 7.40
N ILE A 47 20.96 -6.01 6.25
CA ILE A 47 20.39 -5.64 4.95
C ILE A 47 18.94 -6.11 4.85
N ARG A 48 18.65 -7.38 5.18
CA ARG A 48 17.27 -7.90 5.18
C ARG A 48 16.36 -7.07 6.07
N GLN A 49 16.80 -6.76 7.28
CA GLN A 49 16.02 -5.98 8.23
C GLN A 49 15.71 -4.57 7.70
N ASN A 50 16.70 -3.88 7.11
CA ASN A 50 16.47 -2.59 6.46
C ASN A 50 15.41 -2.67 5.36
N PHE A 51 15.44 -3.69 4.51
CA PHE A 51 14.42 -3.86 3.46
C PHE A 51 13.04 -4.19 4.03
N GLN A 52 12.99 -4.99 5.10
CA GLN A 52 11.76 -5.28 5.81
C GLN A 52 11.13 -4.02 6.41
N GLU A 53 11.86 -3.23 7.20
CA GLU A 53 11.36 -2.01 7.83
C GLU A 53 10.82 -1.01 6.80
N ARG A 54 11.45 -0.94 5.63
CA ARG A 54 11.01 -0.05 4.55
C ARG A 54 9.74 -0.55 3.87
N PHE A 55 9.63 -1.86 3.68
CA PHE A 55 8.40 -2.47 3.20
C PHE A 55 7.25 -2.27 4.20
N GLU A 56 7.53 -2.37 5.50
CA GLU A 56 6.55 -2.12 6.56
C GLU A 56 6.04 -0.68 6.57
N LYS A 57 6.94 0.30 6.39
CA LYS A 57 6.55 1.71 6.23
C LYS A 57 5.65 1.95 5.01
N LEU A 58 5.89 1.24 3.90
CA LEU A 58 5.02 1.31 2.72
C LEU A 58 3.61 0.82 3.07
N ILE A 59 3.50 -0.33 3.73
CA ILE A 59 2.23 -0.91 4.21
C ILE A 59 1.48 0.06 5.14
N GLU A 60 2.18 0.64 6.11
CA GLU A 60 1.62 1.63 7.04
C GLU A 60 1.08 2.85 6.29
N SER A 61 1.88 3.41 5.37
CA SER A 61 1.48 4.54 4.55
C SER A 61 0.24 4.23 3.70
N THR A 62 0.15 3.04 3.09
CA THR A 62 -1.03 2.66 2.32
C THR A 62 -2.28 2.55 3.19
N ASN A 63 -2.15 1.99 4.40
CA ASN A 63 -3.27 1.90 5.34
C ASN A 63 -3.77 3.28 5.80
N GLU A 64 -2.89 4.26 5.96
CA GLU A 64 -3.30 5.65 6.23
C GLU A 64 -4.05 6.26 5.04
N LEU A 65 -3.58 6.04 3.80
CA LEU A 65 -4.30 6.49 2.60
C LEU A 65 -5.71 5.89 2.51
N ILE A 66 -5.89 4.62 2.92
CA ILE A 66 -7.20 3.97 3.00
C ILE A 66 -8.11 4.72 3.98
N LYS A 67 -7.60 5.12 5.15
CA LYS A 67 -8.38 5.86 6.15
C LYS A 67 -8.76 7.26 5.66
N THR A 68 -7.87 7.94 4.91
CA THR A 68 -8.10 9.30 4.38
C THR A 68 -8.87 9.32 3.07
N ASN A 69 -9.21 8.16 2.51
CA ASN A 69 -10.00 8.00 1.28
C ASN A 69 -9.33 8.56 0.01
N GLU A 70 -8.00 8.51 -0.06
CA GLU A 70 -7.24 9.02 -1.21
C GLU A 70 -7.08 7.95 -2.30
N PHE A 71 -8.20 7.52 -2.91
CA PHE A 71 -8.27 6.35 -3.80
C PHE A 71 -7.24 6.29 -4.92
N ASP A 72 -6.98 7.41 -5.61
CA ASP A 72 -5.99 7.46 -6.68
C ASP A 72 -4.60 7.05 -6.19
N LYS A 73 -4.24 7.44 -4.97
CA LYS A 73 -2.96 7.10 -4.34
C LYS A 73 -2.95 5.69 -3.75
N ILE A 74 -4.10 5.18 -3.28
CA ILE A 74 -4.24 3.81 -2.79
C ILE A 74 -3.90 2.81 -3.91
N ALA A 75 -4.45 3.02 -5.11
CA ALA A 75 -4.22 2.12 -6.25
C ALA A 75 -2.73 2.03 -6.62
N ASP A 76 -2.06 3.17 -6.73
CA ASP A 76 -0.62 3.25 -7.01
C ASP A 76 0.21 2.57 -5.92
N SER A 77 -0.15 2.79 -4.66
CA SER A 77 0.56 2.22 -3.51
C SER A 77 0.40 0.69 -3.45
N ILE A 78 -0.81 0.17 -3.67
CA ILE A 78 -1.07 -1.28 -3.77
C ILE A 78 -0.29 -1.90 -4.94
N LEU A 79 -0.25 -1.21 -6.09
CA LEU A 79 0.54 -1.66 -7.23
C LEU A 79 2.03 -1.72 -6.87
N GLN A 80 2.56 -0.73 -6.18
CA GLN A 80 3.95 -0.71 -5.72
C GLN A 80 4.24 -1.88 -4.76
N ILE A 81 3.37 -2.14 -3.77
CA ILE A 81 3.50 -3.27 -2.84
C ILE A 81 3.49 -4.59 -3.62
N SER A 82 2.56 -4.77 -4.56
CA SER A 82 2.45 -6.01 -5.35
C SER A 82 3.73 -6.30 -6.14
N LYS A 83 4.38 -5.27 -6.70
CA LYS A 83 5.64 -5.39 -7.42
C LYS A 83 6.82 -5.74 -6.51
N CYS A 84 6.72 -5.49 -5.20
CA CYS A 84 7.76 -5.87 -4.25
C CYS A 84 7.74 -7.37 -3.92
N ILE A 85 6.60 -8.06 -4.09
CA ILE A 85 6.45 -9.50 -3.78
C ILE A 85 7.51 -10.37 -4.47
N PRO A 86 7.63 -10.39 -5.81
CA PRO A 86 8.60 -11.28 -6.47
C PRO A 86 10.06 -10.99 -6.06
N THR A 87 10.35 -9.75 -5.71
CA THR A 87 11.70 -9.27 -5.36
C THR A 87 12.06 -9.61 -3.92
N LEU A 88 11.17 -9.33 -2.97
CA LEU A 88 11.47 -9.41 -1.54
C LEU A 88 11.06 -10.74 -0.92
N ASN A 89 10.07 -11.46 -1.47
CA ASN A 89 9.51 -12.64 -0.81
C ASN A 89 10.55 -13.76 -0.61
N LYS A 90 11.43 -13.94 -1.61
CA LYS A 90 12.59 -14.86 -1.55
C LYS A 90 13.56 -14.55 -0.43
N HIS A 91 13.61 -13.29 -0.01
CA HIS A 91 14.53 -12.80 1.00
C HIS A 91 13.84 -12.47 2.30
N LEU A 92 12.51 -12.47 2.45
CA LEU A 92 11.83 -12.04 3.68
C LEU A 92 10.84 -13.09 4.20
N ASN A 93 10.95 -14.36 3.77
CA ASN A 93 10.24 -15.52 4.33
C ASN A 93 8.70 -15.32 4.43
N ASN A 94 8.01 -15.10 3.31
CA ASN A 94 6.54 -14.99 3.24
C ASN A 94 5.88 -13.79 3.95
N VAL A 95 6.61 -13.06 4.79
CA VAL A 95 6.13 -11.84 5.48
C VAL A 95 5.58 -10.80 4.50
N VAL A 96 6.15 -10.75 3.30
CA VAL A 96 5.77 -9.79 2.25
C VAL A 96 4.38 -10.08 1.70
N GLU A 97 4.07 -11.34 1.46
CA GLU A 97 2.78 -11.77 0.91
C GLU A 97 1.66 -11.63 1.94
N ASP A 98 1.92 -11.97 3.20
CA ASP A 98 0.95 -11.83 4.29
C ASP A 98 0.60 -10.37 4.54
N LYS A 99 1.59 -9.48 4.56
CA LYS A 99 1.35 -8.04 4.69
C LYS A 99 0.64 -7.44 3.48
N TYR A 100 0.91 -7.93 2.27
CA TYR A 100 0.13 -7.52 1.10
C TYR A 100 -1.34 -7.93 1.21
N LYS A 101 -1.62 -9.19 1.57
CA LYS A 101 -2.98 -9.68 1.83
C LYS A 101 -3.69 -8.83 2.87
N TYR A 102 -2.99 -8.46 3.94
CA TYR A 102 -3.52 -7.58 4.98
C TYR A 102 -3.96 -6.22 4.44
N VAL A 103 -3.16 -5.54 3.61
CA VAL A 103 -3.54 -4.26 3.00
C VAL A 103 -4.77 -4.39 2.10
N VAL A 104 -4.82 -5.46 1.29
CA VAL A 104 -5.99 -5.72 0.42
C VAL A 104 -7.24 -5.96 1.28
N GLN A 105 -7.14 -6.72 2.37
CA GLN A 105 -8.24 -6.93 3.31
C GLN A 105 -8.70 -5.62 3.96
N SER A 106 -7.78 -4.77 4.41
CA SER A 106 -8.10 -3.44 4.96
C SER A 106 -8.86 -2.58 3.95
N LEU A 107 -8.46 -2.59 2.68
CA LEU A 107 -9.16 -1.87 1.63
C LEU A 107 -10.57 -2.44 1.39
N LEU A 108 -10.71 -3.76 1.29
CA LEU A 108 -12.01 -4.41 1.09
C LEU A 108 -12.97 -4.12 2.26
N GLN A 109 -12.46 -4.15 3.49
CA GLN A 109 -13.25 -3.82 4.67
C GLN A 109 -13.68 -2.35 4.68
N TYR A 110 -12.79 -1.44 4.28
CA TYR A 110 -13.14 -0.03 4.11
C TYR A 110 -14.26 0.16 3.07
N LEU A 111 -14.14 -0.48 1.90
CA LEU A 111 -15.13 -0.40 0.82
C LEU A 111 -16.49 -0.98 1.24
N SER A 112 -16.51 -2.12 1.93
CA SER A 112 -17.74 -2.73 2.46
C SER A 112 -18.45 -1.79 3.44
N ASN A 113 -17.70 -1.19 4.37
CA ASN A 113 -18.25 -0.22 5.33
C ASN A 113 -18.76 1.05 4.65
N PHE A 114 -18.08 1.49 3.58
CA PHE A 114 -18.52 2.63 2.80
C PHE A 114 -19.82 2.34 2.04
N GLN A 115 -19.93 1.14 1.45
CA GLN A 115 -21.15 0.67 0.79
C GLN A 115 -22.32 0.64 1.76
N GLU A 116 -22.18 0.00 2.93
CA GLU A 116 -23.24 -0.08 3.95
C GLU A 116 -23.73 1.31 4.39
N LYS A 117 -22.80 2.24 4.65
CA LYS A 117 -23.15 3.63 5.01
C LYS A 117 -23.84 4.37 3.86
N SER A 118 -23.38 4.17 2.64
CA SER A 118 -23.97 4.78 1.45
C SER A 118 -25.37 4.24 1.18
N GLU A 119 -25.57 2.93 1.33
CA GLU A 119 -26.88 2.28 1.22
C GLU A 119 -27.85 2.78 2.29
N LEU A 120 -27.41 2.95 3.55
CA LEU A 120 -28.22 3.57 4.61
C LEU A 120 -28.65 5.01 4.30
N ILE A 121 -27.76 5.81 3.69
CA ILE A 121 -28.08 7.19 3.27
C ILE A 121 -29.04 7.18 2.08
N LEU A 122 -28.83 6.29 1.11
CA LEU A 122 -29.69 6.14 -0.07
C LEU A 122 -31.06 5.52 0.26
N ALA A 123 -31.14 4.76 1.35
CA ALA A 123 -32.36 4.20 1.93
C ALA A 123 -33.12 5.21 2.82
N LYS A 124 -32.60 6.43 3.05
CA LYS A 124 -33.44 7.50 3.60
C LYS A 124 -34.66 7.68 2.71
N PRO A 125 -35.85 7.91 3.28
CA PRO A 125 -37.09 7.90 2.52
C PRO A 125 -36.99 8.93 1.39
N ARG A 126 -36.94 8.43 0.15
CA ARG A 126 -37.24 9.26 -1.01
C ARG A 126 -38.68 9.69 -0.82
N LEU A 127 -38.90 10.99 -0.66
CA LEU A 127 -40.26 11.54 -0.68
C LEU A 127 -40.94 10.96 -1.91
N ASN A 128 -42.02 10.22 -1.72
CA ASN A 128 -42.79 9.73 -2.84
C ASN A 128 -43.48 10.92 -3.55
N GLU A 129 -43.94 10.74 -4.79
CA GLU A 129 -44.56 11.84 -5.56
C GLU A 129 -45.71 12.53 -4.80
N SER A 130 -46.44 11.79 -3.96
CA SER A 130 -47.48 12.32 -3.10
C SER A 130 -46.91 13.30 -2.06
N GLU A 131 -45.84 12.93 -1.36
CA GLU A 131 -45.18 13.78 -0.37
C GLU A 131 -44.51 15.00 -1.03
N ILE A 132 -43.92 14.83 -2.22
CA ILE A 132 -43.38 15.94 -3.02
C ILE A 132 -44.49 16.92 -3.41
N ASN A 133 -45.65 16.43 -3.82
CA ASN A 133 -46.79 17.28 -4.18
C ASN A 133 -47.37 18.01 -2.95
N ILE A 134 -47.41 17.38 -1.78
CA ILE A 134 -47.82 18.03 -0.53
C ILE A 134 -46.86 19.19 -0.19
N VAL A 135 -45.55 18.95 -0.28
CA VAL A 135 -44.54 20.00 -0.02
C VAL A 135 -44.63 21.14 -1.05
N LYS A 136 -44.76 20.82 -2.35
CA LYS A 136 -44.94 21.82 -3.41
C LYS A 136 -46.19 22.68 -3.17
N ASN A 137 -47.31 22.05 -2.82
CA ASN A 137 -48.56 22.77 -2.57
C ASN A 137 -48.46 23.64 -1.32
N ALA A 138 -47.81 23.17 -0.25
CA ALA A 138 -47.59 23.97 0.96
C ALA A 138 -46.73 25.22 0.71
N VAL A 139 -45.72 25.12 -0.16
CA VAL A 139 -44.88 26.26 -0.57
C VAL A 139 -45.66 27.24 -1.46
N THR A 140 -46.58 26.74 -2.29
CA THR A 140 -47.40 27.57 -3.18
C THR A 140 -48.49 28.34 -2.43
N VAL A 141 -48.94 27.85 -1.26
CA VAL A 141 -49.95 28.51 -0.42
C VAL A 141 -49.35 29.60 0.48
N LEU A 142 -48.02 29.61 0.66
CA LEU A 142 -47.30 30.55 1.53
C LEU A 142 -46.56 31.67 0.78
N GLY A 143 -46.59 31.69 -0.56
CA GLY A 143 -46.03 32.75 -1.40
C GLY A 143 -47.11 33.48 -2.19
#